data_AF-A0A8C8WT60-F1
#
_entry.id   AF-A0A8C8WT60-F1
#
_cell.length_a   1.000
_cell.length_b   1.000
_cell.length_c   1.000
_cell.angle_alpha   90.00
_cell.angle_beta   90.00
_cell.angle_gamma   90.00
#
_symmetry.space_group_name_H-M   'P 1'
#
loop_
_entity.id
_entity.type
_entity.pdbx_description
1 polymer ?
#
loop_
_entity_poly.entity_id
_entity_poly.type
_entity_poly.pdbx_seq_one_letter_code
_entity_poly.pdbx_strand_id
1 'polypeptide(L)' 'MTSAPGLSGARPAGVEENMTETDAFYMSETFDPAEKYKMDHKRRGIALIFNHERFSWRLTLPERRGTSADRDNLRRSIIF' A
#
# COMPACT_ATOMS: atom_id res chain seq x y z
N MET A 1 -4.71 56.82 37.40
CA MET A 1 -3.95 56.20 38.50
C MET A 1 -4.93 55.70 39.54
N THR A 2 -4.52 54.74 40.39
CA THR A 2 -5.32 53.77 41.20
C THR A 2 -5.34 52.41 40.50
N SER A 3 -4.27 51.62 40.52
CA SER A 3 -3.56 50.95 41.64
C SER A 3 -4.39 49.82 42.28
N ALA A 4 -3.95 48.59 42.02
CA ALA A 4 -4.46 47.34 42.60
C ALA A 4 -4.11 47.18 44.09
N PRO A 5 -4.87 46.33 44.81
CA PRO A 5 -4.30 45.21 45.56
C PRO A 5 -5.12 43.93 45.23
N GLY A 6 -4.66 42.68 45.27
CA GLY A 6 -3.59 42.01 45.99
C GLY A 6 -4.17 40.73 46.60
N LEU A 7 -3.47 39.59 46.39
CA LEU A 7 -3.49 38.34 47.18
C LEU A 7 -4.52 37.22 46.90
N SER A 8 -3.95 36.16 46.30
CA SER A 8 -4.02 34.73 46.65
C SER A 8 -5.36 34.07 47.04
N GLY A 9 -5.74 33.07 46.25
CA GLY A 9 -6.71 32.06 46.68
C GLY A 9 -6.75 30.88 45.73
N ALA A 10 -6.05 29.80 46.11
CA ALA A 10 -6.21 28.39 45.72
C ALA A 10 -6.82 28.03 44.34
N ARG A 11 -6.00 27.41 43.49
CA ARG A 11 -6.46 26.49 42.43
C ARG A 11 -7.13 25.27 43.11
N PRO A 12 -8.42 24.95 42.85
CA PRO A 12 -8.87 23.59 43.05
C PRO A 12 -8.38 22.75 41.87
N ALA A 13 -7.77 21.64 42.24
CA ALA A 13 -7.16 20.68 41.37
C ALA A 13 -8.19 19.97 40.49
N GLY A 14 -7.73 19.60 39.29
CA GLY A 14 -8.12 18.38 38.60
C GLY A 14 -9.62 18.10 38.53
N VAL A 15 -10.30 18.78 37.62
CA VAL A 15 -11.16 18.01 36.72
C VAL A 15 -10.35 17.89 35.45
N GLU A 16 -9.51 16.86 35.40
CA GLU A 16 -9.05 16.37 34.12
C GLU A 16 -10.32 15.92 33.40
N GLU A 17 -10.78 16.73 32.45
CA GLU A 17 -11.62 16.21 31.38
C GLU A 17 -10.80 15.06 30.78
N ASN A 18 -11.14 13.84 31.17
CA ASN A 18 -10.66 12.63 30.52
C ASN A 18 -11.22 12.66 29.10
N MET A 19 -10.62 13.46 28.22
CA MET A 19 -10.76 13.35 26.78
C MET A 19 -10.02 12.07 26.34
N THR A 20 -10.50 10.91 26.79
CA THR A 20 -10.07 9.59 26.33
C THR A 20 -10.75 9.21 25.01
N GLU A 21 -11.00 10.18 24.14
CA GLU A 21 -11.42 9.96 22.77
C GLU A 21 -10.44 10.66 21.84
N THR A 22 -9.17 10.24 21.92
CA THR A 22 -8.21 10.53 20.87
C THR A 22 -8.17 9.31 19.94
N ASP A 23 -8.59 9.53 18.69
CA ASP A 23 -8.47 8.66 17.52
C ASP A 23 -9.35 7.39 17.41
N ALA A 24 -10.62 7.46 17.81
CA ALA A 24 -11.63 6.59 17.17
C ALA A 24 -11.97 7.06 15.73
N PHE A 25 -11.66 8.31 15.41
CA PHE A 25 -11.90 8.91 14.09
C PHE A 25 -10.81 8.62 13.06
N TYR A 26 -9.64 8.08 13.45
CA TYR A 26 -8.55 7.92 12.50
C TYR A 26 -8.55 6.60 11.75
N MET A 27 -9.29 5.57 12.15
CA MET A 27 -9.34 4.29 11.41
C MET A 27 -10.68 3.58 11.59
N SER A 28 -11.79 4.23 11.22
CA SER A 28 -12.67 3.45 10.36
C SER A 28 -11.94 3.41 9.02
N GLU A 29 -11.08 2.40 8.84
CA GLU A 29 -10.76 1.91 7.50
C GLU A 29 -12.11 1.58 6.89
N THR A 30 -12.67 2.60 6.25
CA THR A 30 -13.98 2.53 5.64
C THR A 30 -13.69 1.65 4.45
N PHE A 31 -14.12 0.38 4.53
CA PHE A 31 -13.95 -0.56 3.46
C PHE A 31 -14.55 0.07 2.21
N ASP A 32 -13.68 0.61 1.35
CA ASP A 32 -14.08 1.19 0.09
C ASP A 32 -14.16 0.03 -0.90
N PRO A 33 -15.37 -0.40 -1.31
CA PRO A 33 -15.51 -1.50 -2.25
C PRO A 33 -14.91 -1.17 -3.63
N ALA A 34 -14.56 0.09 -3.89
CA ALA A 34 -13.93 0.56 -5.11
C ALA A 34 -12.44 0.91 -4.94
N GLU A 35 -11.81 0.59 -3.80
CA GLU A 35 -10.39 0.87 -3.57
C GLU A 35 -9.52 0.23 -4.67
N LYS A 36 -8.50 0.96 -5.13
CA LYS A 36 -7.59 0.54 -6.21
C LYS A 36 -6.17 0.44 -5.70
N TYR A 37 -5.42 -0.51 -6.25
CA TYR A 37 -3.97 -0.58 -6.05
C TYR A 37 -3.30 0.75 -6.41
N LYS A 38 -2.37 1.17 -5.56
CA LYS A 38 -1.54 2.35 -5.79
C LYS A 38 -0.55 2.09 -6.93
N MET A 39 -0.86 2.59 -8.13
CA MET A 39 -0.08 2.38 -9.36
C MET A 39 0.81 3.60 -9.73
N ASP A 40 0.87 4.62 -8.89
CA ASP A 40 1.58 5.90 -9.10
C ASP A 40 3.09 5.87 -8.75
N HIS A 41 3.64 4.67 -8.53
CA HIS A 41 5.07 4.48 -8.31
C HIS A 41 5.88 4.91 -9.54
N LYS A 42 7.12 5.40 -9.33
CA LYS A 42 8.04 5.85 -10.42
C LYS A 42 8.21 4.83 -11.55
N ARG A 43 8.09 3.53 -11.25
CA ARG A 43 8.15 2.42 -12.22
C ARG A 43 7.06 1.41 -11.88
N ARG A 44 6.47 0.79 -12.91
CA ARG A 44 5.48 -0.30 -12.75
C ARG A 44 6.08 -1.55 -12.09
N GLY A 45 7.32 -1.92 -12.44
CA GLY A 45 8.01 -3.09 -11.93
C GLY A 45 8.81 -3.84 -12.99
N ILE A 46 9.24 -5.06 -12.67
CA ILE A 46 9.93 -5.98 -13.57
C ILE A 46 8.98 -7.12 -13.92
N ALA A 47 8.89 -7.48 -15.20
CA ALA A 47 8.18 -8.66 -15.67
C ALA A 47 9.18 -9.75 -16.08
N LEU A 48 9.12 -10.91 -15.41
CA LEU A 48 9.94 -12.08 -15.74
C LEU A 48 9.14 -13.03 -16.64
N ILE A 49 9.73 -13.44 -17.76
CA ILE A 49 9.11 -14.39 -18.70
C ILE A 49 9.98 -15.65 -18.76
N PHE A 50 9.48 -16.75 -18.21
CA PHE A 50 10.12 -18.06 -18.32
C PHE A 50 9.54 -18.82 -19.51
N ASN A 51 10.31 -18.90 -20.59
CA ASN A 51 9.89 -19.57 -21.82
C ASN A 51 10.62 -20.91 -21.99
N HIS A 52 9.90 -22.02 -21.79
CA HIS A 52 10.43 -23.37 -21.97
C HIS A 52 9.91 -23.99 -23.26
N GLU A 53 10.78 -24.13 -24.26
CA GLU A 53 10.43 -24.67 -25.58
C GLU A 53 10.75 -26.16 -25.72
N ARG A 54 11.92 -26.58 -25.20
CA ARG A 54 12.40 -27.96 -25.23
C ARG A 54 12.65 -28.47 -23.82
N PHE A 55 12.45 -29.77 -23.65
CA PHE A 55 12.60 -30.45 -22.37
C PHE A 55 13.65 -31.55 -22.48
N SER A 56 14.19 -31.95 -21.33
CA SER A 56 15.06 -33.13 -21.26
C SER A 56 14.33 -34.36 -21.80
N TRP A 57 15.01 -35.17 -22.61
CA TRP A 57 14.44 -36.40 -23.19
C TRP A 57 13.95 -37.39 -22.12
N ARG A 58 14.56 -37.38 -20.93
CA ARG A 58 14.16 -38.22 -19.79
C ARG A 58 12.74 -37.93 -19.31
N LEU A 59 12.22 -36.73 -19.59
CA LEU A 59 10.87 -36.31 -19.21
C LEU A 59 9.82 -36.76 -20.22
N THR A 60 10.23 -37.24 -21.40
CA THR A 60 9.31 -37.66 -22.49
C THR A 60 8.24 -36.62 -22.85
N LEU A 61 8.55 -35.34 -22.67
CA LEU A 61 7.64 -34.23 -22.99
C LEU A 61 7.82 -33.74 -24.43
N PRO A 62 6.74 -33.35 -25.12
CA PRO A 62 6.82 -32.79 -26.47
C PRO A 62 7.42 -31.38 -26.46
N GLU A 63 7.99 -30.98 -27.60
CA GLU A 63 8.41 -29.59 -27.84
C GLU A 63 7.19 -28.66 -27.90
N ARG A 64 7.28 -27.51 -27.22
CA ARG A 64 6.22 -26.48 -27.22
C ARG A 64 6.39 -25.50 -28.37
N ARG A 65 6.19 -25.98 -29.59
CA ARG A 65 6.30 -25.15 -30.80
C ARG A 65 5.39 -23.93 -30.73
N GLY A 66 5.90 -22.77 -31.12
CA GLY A 66 5.17 -21.50 -31.07
C GLY A 66 5.33 -20.70 -29.78
N THR A 67 5.83 -21.30 -28.68
CA THR A 67 6.01 -20.57 -27.40
C THR A 67 6.99 -19.40 -27.50
N SER A 68 7.92 -19.44 -28.45
CA SER A 68 8.81 -18.31 -28.73
C SER A 68 8.08 -17.10 -29.34
N ALA A 69 7.03 -17.32 -30.14
CA ALA A 69 6.16 -16.25 -30.61
C ALA A 69 5.34 -15.65 -29.46
N ASP A 70 4.84 -16.50 -28.54
CA ASP A 70 4.12 -16.04 -27.34
C ASP A 70 5.01 -15.17 -26.46
N ARG A 71 6.25 -15.61 -26.19
CA ARG A 71 7.24 -14.81 -25.45
C ARG A 71 7.46 -13.44 -26.09
N ASP A 72 7.61 -13.39 -27.40
CA ASP A 72 7.86 -12.14 -28.12
C ASP A 72 6.64 -11.22 -28.10
N ASN A 73 5.43 -11.77 -28.19
CA ASN A 73 4.19 -11.01 -28.05
C ASN A 73 4.02 -10.45 -26.64
N LEU A 74 4.31 -11.26 -25.60
CA LEU A 74 4.30 -10.81 -24.21
C LEU A 74 5.34 -9.71 -23.98
N ARG A 75 6.55 -9.87 -24.51
CA ARG A 75 7.58 -8.83 -24.43
C ARG A 75 7.12 -7.52 -25.06
N ARG A 76 6.41 -7.57 -26.19
CA ARG A 76 5.85 -6.36 -26.84
C ARG A 76 4.74 -5.72 -26.02
N SER A 77 3.92 -6.50 -25.31
CA SER A 77 2.73 -5.98 -24.62
C SER A 77 2.96 -5.55 -23.17
N ILE A 78 3.97 -6.10 -22.48
CA ILE A 78 4.18 -5.84 -21.05
C ILE A 78 5.48 -5.09 -20.73
N ILE A 79 6.45 -5.05 -21.65
CA ILE A 79 7.77 -4.43 -21.42
C ILE A 79 7.90 -3.07 -22.12
N PHE A 80 7.06 -2.78 -23.13
CA PHE A 80 6.93 -1.47 -23.77
C PHE A 80 5.57 -0.85 -23.44
#